data_AF-A0A8I2K1F0-F1
#
_entry.id   AF-A0A8I2K1F0-F1
#
_cell.length_a   1.000
_cell.length_b   1.000
_cell.length_c   1.000
_cell.angle_alpha   90.00
_cell.angle_beta   90.00
_cell.angle_gamma   90.00
#
_symmetry.space_group_name_H-M   'P 1'
#
loop_
_entity.id
_entity.type
_entity.pdbx_description
1 polymer ?
#
loop_
_entity_poly.entity_id
_entity_poly.type
_entity_poly.pdbx_seq_one_letter_code
_entity_poly.pdbx_strand_id
1 'polypeptide(L)'
;PGSELYEIAHQYGTFDNDWSKTHVYDLNFIPNGLSAEKLEKYRSELYRSFYFRPGRMFRYLLIMLNPRRMKEIITRGWAFLKLINKKEKVKR
;
A
#
# COMPACT_ATOMS: atom_id res chain seq x y z
N PRO A 1 -3.98 11.59 17.67
CA PRO A 1 -3.86 12.18 19.02
C PRO A 1 -2.65 13.11 19.09
N GLY A 2 -2.81 14.26 19.73
CA GLY A 2 -1.72 15.23 19.89
C GLY A 2 -1.49 16.13 18.67
N SER A 3 -2.41 16.17 17.71
CA SER A 3 -2.50 17.24 16.73
C SER A 3 -3.69 18.14 17.07
N GLU A 4 -3.57 19.43 16.78
CA GLU A 4 -4.67 20.40 16.95
C GLU A 4 -5.95 19.93 16.22
N LEU A 5 -5.79 19.34 15.04
CA LEU A 5 -6.90 18.74 14.28
C LEU A 5 -7.65 17.67 15.06
N TYR A 6 -6.97 16.86 15.87
CA TYR A 6 -7.62 15.83 16.66
C TYR A 6 -8.50 16.43 17.78
N GLU A 7 -8.10 17.58 18.33
CA GLU A 7 -8.86 18.28 19.38
C GLU A 7 -10.15 18.91 18.84
N ILE A 8 -10.11 19.41 17.60
CA ILE A 8 -11.25 20.10 16.97
C ILE A 8 -12.06 19.19 16.03
N ALA A 9 -11.61 17.97 15.74
CA ALA A 9 -12.24 17.10 14.73
C ALA A 9 -13.75 16.87 14.99
N HIS A 10 -14.15 16.70 16.25
CA HIS A 10 -15.56 16.52 16.61
C HIS A 10 -16.47 17.70 16.25
N GLN A 11 -15.91 18.90 16.05
CA GLN A 11 -16.67 20.09 15.63
C GLN A 11 -17.07 20.01 14.15
N TYR A 12 -16.33 19.25 13.34
CA TYR A 12 -16.47 19.20 11.89
C TYR A 12 -17.01 17.87 11.37
N GLY A 13 -17.22 16.89 12.23
CA GLY A 13 -17.71 15.57 11.84
C GLY A 13 -17.72 14.57 12.98
N THR A 14 -18.03 13.33 12.64
CA THR A 14 -18.00 12.19 13.53
C THR A 14 -16.77 11.32 13.23
N PHE A 15 -16.13 10.80 14.27
CA PHE A 15 -15.05 9.82 14.12
C PHE A 15 -15.03 8.85 15.29
N ASP A 16 -14.53 7.64 15.04
CA ASP A 16 -14.32 6.63 16.07
C ASP A 16 -12.95 6.85 16.72
N ASN A 17 -12.95 7.03 18.04
CA ASN A 17 -11.73 7.28 18.79
C ASN A 17 -11.00 5.99 19.20
N ASP A 18 -11.46 4.85 18.69
CA ASP A 18 -10.78 3.57 18.77
C ASP A 18 -9.49 3.59 17.94
N TRP A 19 -8.36 3.66 18.64
CA TRP A 19 -7.01 3.63 18.07
C TRP A 19 -6.77 2.43 17.18
N SER A 20 -7.40 1.28 17.45
CA SER A 20 -7.25 0.08 16.64
C SER A 20 -7.81 0.24 15.22
N LYS A 21 -8.76 1.17 15.03
CA LYS A 21 -9.39 1.49 13.74
C LYS A 21 -8.76 2.71 13.07
N THR A 22 -7.78 3.36 13.69
CA THR A 22 -7.13 4.58 13.19
C THR A 22 -5.97 4.25 12.26
N HIS A 23 -6.24 3.51 11.19
CA HIS A 23 -5.25 3.24 10.15
C HIS A 23 -5.62 3.99 8.86
N VAL A 24 -4.61 4.32 8.04
CA VAL A 24 -4.76 5.19 6.87
C VAL A 24 -5.69 4.64 5.79
N TYR A 25 -5.96 3.33 5.82
CA TYR A 25 -6.73 2.70 4.77
C TYR A 25 -8.22 2.92 4.93
N ASP A 26 -8.79 2.77 6.12
CA ASP A 26 -10.22 2.88 6.36
C ASP A 26 -10.67 4.30 6.71
N LEU A 27 -11.94 4.60 6.44
CA LEU A 27 -12.55 5.86 6.84
C LEU A 27 -12.79 5.85 8.35
N ASN A 28 -12.00 6.62 9.08
CA ASN A 28 -12.26 6.87 10.49
C ASN A 28 -13.03 8.17 10.74
N PHE A 29 -13.12 9.08 9.76
CA PHE A 29 -13.74 10.40 9.93
C PHE A 29 -14.80 10.67 8.85
N ILE A 30 -15.98 11.11 9.28
CA ILE A 30 -17.11 11.49 8.44
C ILE A 30 -17.44 12.97 8.71
N PRO A 31 -17.19 13.89 7.78
CA PRO A 31 -17.49 15.30 7.96
C PRO A 31 -18.99 15.57 7.89
N ASN A 32 -19.41 16.65 8.56
CA ASN A 32 -20.78 17.14 8.51
C ASN A 32 -21.21 17.43 7.06
N GLY A 33 -22.40 16.95 6.68
CA GLY A 33 -22.95 17.15 5.33
C GLY A 33 -22.49 16.12 4.27
N LEU A 34 -21.66 15.15 4.63
CA LEU A 34 -21.26 14.02 3.78
C LEU A 34 -21.72 12.69 4.38
N SER A 35 -22.08 11.74 3.51
CA SER A 35 -22.41 10.39 3.94
C SER A 35 -21.18 9.48 3.87
N ALA A 36 -21.10 8.51 4.78
CA ALA A 36 -20.06 7.48 4.78
C ALA A 36 -19.99 6.75 3.43
N GLU A 37 -21.14 6.45 2.82
CA GLU A 37 -21.24 5.76 1.52
C GLU A 37 -20.57 6.55 0.39
N LYS A 38 -20.75 7.87 0.35
CA LYS A 38 -20.08 8.72 -0.65
C LYS A 38 -18.58 8.74 -0.46
N LEU A 39 -18.12 8.83 0.79
CA LEU A 39 -16.70 8.80 1.10
C LEU A 39 -16.08 7.45 0.72
N GLU A 40 -16.75 6.33 0.99
CA GLU A 40 -16.27 4.99 0.62
C GLU A 40 -16.17 4.85 -0.90
N LYS A 41 -17.16 5.37 -1.64
CA LYS A 41 -17.12 5.41 -3.10
C LYS A 41 -15.91 6.20 -3.59
N TYR A 42 -15.72 7.43 -3.12
CA TYR A 42 -14.59 8.27 -3.54
C TYR A 42 -13.23 7.70 -3.13
N ARG A 43 -13.14 7.10 -1.95
CA ARG A 43 -11.96 6.35 -1.49
C ARG A 43 -11.60 5.26 -2.50
N SER A 44 -12.57 4.42 -2.87
CA SER A 44 -12.36 3.35 -3.86
C SER A 44 -11.90 3.90 -5.21
N GLU A 45 -12.51 4.99 -5.70
CA GLU A 45 -12.14 5.65 -6.95
C GLU A 45 -10.72 6.27 -6.88
N LEU A 46 -10.34 6.86 -5.75
CA LEU A 46 -9.00 7.40 -5.50
C LEU A 46 -7.94 6.30 -5.52
N TYR A 47 -8.15 5.20 -4.78
CA TYR A 47 -7.24 4.07 -4.80
C TYR A 47 -7.10 3.50 -6.22
N ARG A 48 -8.22 3.35 -6.93
CA ARG A 48 -8.19 2.81 -8.29
C ARG A 48 -7.43 3.72 -9.24
N SER A 49 -7.71 5.02 -9.22
CA SER A 49 -7.04 5.98 -10.10
C SER A 49 -5.56 6.18 -9.78
N PHE A 50 -5.17 6.08 -8.50
CA PHE A 50 -3.78 6.21 -8.07
C PHE A 50 -2.94 4.98 -8.42
N TYR A 51 -3.42 3.77 -8.07
CA TYR A 51 -2.68 2.52 -8.23
C TYR A 51 -2.82 1.91 -9.63
N PHE A 52 -4.01 1.92 -10.24
CA PHE A 52 -4.24 1.33 -11.56
C PHE A 52 -4.05 2.31 -12.71
N ARG A 53 -3.19 3.33 -12.54
CA ARG A 53 -2.92 4.30 -13.59
C ARG A 53 -2.30 3.60 -14.82
N PRO A 54 -3.00 3.50 -15.97
CA PRO A 54 -2.59 2.61 -17.07
C PRO A 54 -1.18 2.89 -17.59
N GLY A 55 -0.81 4.17 -17.73
CA GLY A 55 0.52 4.55 -18.20
C GLY A 55 1.67 4.16 -17.27
N ARG A 56 1.44 4.09 -15.95
CA ARG A 56 2.46 3.61 -14.99
C ARG A 56 2.56 2.09 -15.05
N MET A 57 1.42 1.40 -15.04
CA MET A 57 1.36 -0.06 -15.15
C MET A 57 2.03 -0.57 -16.43
N PHE A 58 1.75 0.07 -17.56
CA PHE A 58 2.37 -0.28 -18.84
C PHE A 58 3.88 -0.06 -18.83
N ARG A 59 4.37 1.03 -18.22
CA ARG A 59 5.82 1.27 -18.06
C ARG A 59 6.49 0.17 -17.23
N TYR A 60 5.88 -0.23 -16.11
CA TYR A 60 6.40 -1.33 -15.30
C TYR A 60 6.40 -2.65 -16.07
N LEU A 61 5.34 -2.93 -16.84
CA LEU A 61 5.26 -4.11 -17.69
C LEU A 61 6.39 -4.13 -18.74
N LEU A 62 6.60 -3.03 -19.45
CA LEU A 62 7.69 -2.91 -20.44
C LEU A 62 9.07 -3.08 -19.79
N ILE A 63 9.25 -2.54 -18.58
CA ILE A 63 10.49 -2.73 -17.81
C ILE A 63 10.72 -4.21 -17.48
N MET A 64 9.67 -4.95 -17.11
CA MET A 64 9.74 -6.38 -16.82
C MET A 64 10.04 -7.20 -18.07
N LEU A 65 9.53 -6.79 -19.23
CA LEU A 65 9.77 -7.46 -20.51
C LEU A 65 11.17 -7.20 -21.09
N ASN A 66 12.00 -6.37 -20.44
CA ASN A 66 13.37 -6.14 -20.88
C ASN A 66 14.22 -7.41 -20.68
N PRO A 67 14.72 -8.05 -21.75
CA PRO A 67 15.42 -9.34 -21.66
C PRO A 67 16.69 -9.28 -20.80
N ARG A 68 17.40 -8.15 -20.82
CA ARG A 68 18.63 -7.96 -20.05
C ARG A 68 18.35 -7.92 -18.54
N ARG A 69 17.26 -7.25 -18.16
CA ARG A 69 16.85 -7.10 -16.76
C ARG A 69 16.23 -8.40 -16.21
N MET A 70 15.47 -9.11 -17.05
CA MET A 70 14.94 -10.43 -16.70
C MET A 70 16.05 -11.45 -16.45
N LYS A 71 17.08 -11.47 -17.30
CA LYS A 71 18.26 -12.32 -17.10
C LYS A 71 18.95 -12.03 -15.76
N GLU A 72 19.10 -10.76 -15.39
CA GLU A 72 19.70 -10.34 -14.11
C GLU A 72 18.87 -10.82 -12.91
N ILE A 73 17.55 -10.64 -12.95
CA ILE A 73 16.63 -11.08 -11.89
C ILE A 73 16.69 -12.60 -11.72
N ILE A 74 16.62 -13.36 -12.81
CA ILE A 74 16.68 -14.84 -12.78
C ILE A 74 18.03 -15.31 -12.21
N THR A 75 19.13 -14.70 -12.65
CA THR A 75 20.48 -15.08 -12.18
C THR A 75 20.62 -14.83 -10.67
N ARG A 76 20.15 -13.67 -10.18
CA ARG A 76 20.18 -13.34 -8.75
C ARG A 76 19.25 -14.22 -7.93
N GLY A 77 18.04 -14.50 -8.42
CA GLY A 77 17.10 -15.42 -7.79
C GLY A 77 17.71 -16.82 -7.67
N TRP A 78 18.39 -17.31 -8.71
CA TRP A 78 19.06 -18.60 -8.68
C TRP A 78 20.24 -18.64 -7.71
N ALA A 79 21.04 -17.57 -7.64
CA ALA A 79 22.11 -17.45 -6.66
C ALA A 79 21.57 -17.45 -5.22
N PHE A 80 20.44 -16.78 -4.97
CA PHE A 80 19.76 -16.79 -3.68
C PHE A 80 19.19 -18.18 -3.33
N LEU A 81 18.57 -18.87 -4.28
CA LEU A 81 18.11 -20.25 -4.09
C LEU A 81 19.25 -21.20 -3.76
N LYS A 82 20.41 -21.04 -4.41
CA LYS A 82 21.63 -21.78 -4.05
C LYS A 82 22.12 -21.48 -2.65
N LEU A 83 22.00 -20.22 -2.21
CA LEU A 83 22.41 -19.81 -0.87
C LEU A 83 21.50 -20.43 0.19
N ILE A 84 20.19 -20.47 -0.03
CA ILE A 84 19.23 -21.17 0.84
C ILE A 84 19.48 -22.69 0.85
N ASN A 85 19.72 -23.28 -0.32
CA ASN A 85 19.96 -24.73 -0.44
C ASN A 85 21.37 -25.17 -0.02
N LYS A 86 22.29 -24.23 0.24
CA LYS A 86 23.59 -24.53 0.81
C LYS A 86 23.38 -24.86 2.29
N LYS A 87 22.99 -26.12 2.56
CA LYS A 87 23.02 -26.68 3.92
C LYS A 87 24.36 -26.32 4.54
N GLU A 88 24.33 -25.56 5.64
CA GLU A 88 25.53 -25.28 6.40
C GLU A 88 26.15 -26.63 6.79
N LYS A 89 27.30 -26.95 6.20
CA LYS A 89 28.21 -27.93 6.81
C LYS A 89 28.78 -27.27 8.05
N VAL A 90 28.01 -27.21 9.12
CA VAL A 90 28.52 -26.93 10.46
C VAL A 90 29.44 -28.10 10.78
N LYS A 91 30.75 -27.89 10.60
CA LYS A 91 31.79 -28.79 11.11
C LYS A 91 31.59 -28.87 12.63
N ARG A 92 31.16 -30.02 13.12
CA ARG A 92 31.40 -30.44 14.51
C ARG A 92 32.88 -30.76 14.69
#